data_AF-A0A4S9ZAF2-F1
#
_entry.id   AF-A0A4S9ZAF2-F1
#
_cell.length_a   1.000
_cell.length_b   1.000
_cell.length_c   1.000
_cell.angle_alpha   90.00
_cell.angle_beta   90.00
_cell.angle_gamma   90.00
#
_symmetry.space_group_name_H-M   'P 1'
#
loop_
_entity.id
_entity.type
_entity.pdbx_description
1 polymer ?
#
loop_
_entity_poly.entity_id
_entity_poly.type
_entity_poly.pdbx_seq_one_letter_code
_entity_poly.pdbx_strand_id
1 'polypeptide(L)'
;LYEFILARSLGPPKFSLVERFLPLATRTIDLVAVPRVRLVSGAKIDFHLLECINVDQILVLMHGMAFDASLNVESCQAFWKKMEFEFTLMMLNQSQPLPQIVLVLQMLGSSVMAESFSIVLDDPEKQSTLEGHTIDRLTTLLFERPEAPPGESPYEDHELATLQIETIRVLNGLATTKHGSEVLAQHRTAIGRLVRLLHVSVTKLYDLPPTKHGVLDEAAKGPGFSTIHELTSSLINLTVRLIYHLLTNYGDTINLREKLMVIPGGHHKFLVSLTRLAFSEQMVYEAGLDNEALDAAHEILDGILSPEEGEAVVQAIETPRGTTGTRVSTFG
;
A
#
# COMPACT_ATOMS: atom_id res chain seq x y z
N LEU A 1 -13.68 26.99 11.68
CA LEU A 1 -14.29 26.95 13.04
C LEU A 1 -13.95 25.65 13.78
N TYR A 2 -14.12 24.48 13.17
CA TYR A 2 -13.76 23.20 13.81
C TYR A 2 -12.25 23.09 14.14
N GLU A 3 -11.36 23.41 13.19
CA GLU A 3 -9.90 23.49 13.41
C GLU A 3 -9.55 24.41 14.59
N PHE A 4 -10.25 25.56 14.66
CA PHE A 4 -10.07 26.52 15.74
C PHE A 4 -10.56 25.97 17.09
N ILE A 5 -11.63 25.18 17.12
CA ILE A 5 -12.15 24.55 18.34
C ILE A 5 -11.18 23.46 18.82
N LEU A 6 -10.66 22.62 17.91
CA LEU A 6 -9.65 21.62 18.25
C LEU A 6 -8.37 22.25 18.79
N ALA A 7 -7.83 23.25 18.08
CA ALA A 7 -6.61 23.95 18.49
C ALA A 7 -6.75 24.70 19.84
N ARG A 8 -7.98 24.96 20.29
CA ARG A 8 -8.27 25.67 21.54
C ARG A 8 -8.80 24.76 22.66
N SER A 9 -9.13 23.50 22.38
CA SER A 9 -9.66 22.59 23.39
C SER A 9 -8.54 21.93 24.18
N LEU A 10 -8.66 21.96 25.52
CA LEU A 10 -7.74 21.30 26.46
C LEU A 10 -7.92 19.77 26.54
N GLY A 11 -8.85 19.19 25.76
CA GLY A 11 -9.15 17.77 25.75
C GLY A 11 -9.78 17.35 24.41
N PRO A 12 -9.91 16.03 24.16
CA PRO A 12 -10.39 15.51 22.88
C PRO A 12 -11.80 16.01 22.55
N PRO A 13 -12.13 16.18 21.26
CA PRO A 13 -13.47 16.59 20.84
C PRO A 13 -14.53 15.64 21.40
N LYS A 14 -15.65 16.20 21.88
CA LYS A 14 -16.77 15.38 22.38
C LYS A 14 -17.25 14.45 21.27
N PHE A 15 -17.43 13.16 21.58
CA PHE A 15 -17.88 12.16 20.61
C PHE A 15 -19.19 12.56 19.89
N SER A 16 -20.11 13.25 20.57
CA SER A 16 -21.36 13.75 19.96
C SER A 16 -21.16 14.71 18.79
N LEU A 17 -19.98 15.35 18.67
CA LEU A 17 -19.61 16.16 17.52
C LEU A 17 -19.21 15.28 16.33
N VAL A 18 -18.44 14.21 16.58
CA VAL A 18 -18.08 13.21 15.57
C VAL A 18 -19.33 12.54 15.00
N GLU A 19 -20.29 12.16 15.86
CA GLU A 19 -21.55 11.54 15.44
C GLU A 19 -22.39 12.39 14.49
N ARG A 20 -22.30 13.72 14.63
CA ARG A 20 -23.04 14.67 13.77
C ARG A 20 -22.24 15.06 12.54
N PHE A 21 -20.92 15.19 12.69
CA PHE A 21 -20.05 15.65 11.62
C PHE A 21 -19.85 14.58 10.55
N LEU A 22 -19.55 13.33 10.92
CA LEU A 22 -19.23 12.30 9.93
C LEU A 22 -20.34 12.11 8.88
N PRO A 23 -21.63 11.93 9.24
CA PRO A 23 -22.67 11.75 8.23
C PRO A 23 -22.90 13.00 7.37
N LEU A 24 -22.63 14.20 7.89
CA LEU A 24 -22.71 15.43 7.11
C LEU A 24 -21.53 15.54 6.15
N ALA A 25 -20.32 15.21 6.62
CA ALA A 25 -19.09 15.25 5.85
C ALA A 25 -19.14 14.25 4.68
N THR A 26 -19.49 12.99 4.93
CA THR A 26 -19.60 11.95 3.89
C THR A 26 -20.60 12.35 2.82
N ARG A 27 -21.81 12.76 3.20
CA ARG A 27 -22.85 13.21 2.25
C ARG A 27 -22.45 14.45 1.47
N THR A 28 -21.72 15.38 2.09
CA THR A 28 -21.24 16.60 1.41
C THR A 28 -20.16 16.25 0.39
N ILE A 29 -19.21 15.38 0.75
CA ILE A 29 -18.16 14.92 -0.15
C ILE A 29 -18.77 14.10 -1.30
N ASP A 30 -19.78 13.27 -1.05
CA ASP A 30 -20.44 12.45 -2.07
C ASP A 30 -21.04 13.28 -3.21
N LEU A 31 -21.47 14.52 -2.96
CA LEU A 31 -21.94 15.44 -3.99
C LEU A 31 -20.88 15.73 -5.07
N VAL A 32 -19.60 15.55 -4.74
CA VAL A 32 -18.46 15.74 -5.64
C VAL A 32 -17.80 14.40 -6.02
N ALA A 33 -17.56 13.53 -5.05
CA ALA A 33 -16.83 12.28 -5.23
C ALA A 33 -17.61 11.25 -6.07
N VAL A 34 -18.93 11.14 -5.88
CA VAL A 34 -19.76 10.18 -6.62
C VAL A 34 -19.85 10.53 -8.11
N PRO A 35 -20.11 11.78 -8.52
CA PRO A 35 -20.04 12.18 -9.92
C PRO A 35 -18.69 11.88 -10.58
N ARG A 36 -17.57 12.00 -9.87
CA ARG A 36 -16.23 11.68 -10.41
C ARG A 36 -16.13 10.23 -10.86
N VAL A 37 -16.54 9.29 -10.02
CA VAL A 37 -16.56 7.86 -10.39
C VAL A 37 -17.53 7.59 -11.54
N ARG A 38 -18.65 8.32 -11.59
CA ARG A 38 -19.68 8.16 -12.63
C ARG A 38 -19.37 8.88 -13.95
N LEU A 39 -18.32 9.70 -14.04
CA LEU A 39 -17.88 10.33 -15.31
C LEU A 39 -17.60 9.28 -16.39
N VAL A 40 -17.06 8.14 -15.99
CA VAL A 40 -16.82 6.99 -16.88
C VAL A 40 -18.14 6.49 -17.51
N SER A 41 -19.28 6.74 -16.87
CA SER A 41 -20.63 6.42 -17.35
C SER A 41 -21.35 7.60 -18.03
N GLY A 42 -20.65 8.70 -18.34
CA GLY A 42 -21.21 9.87 -19.02
C GLY A 42 -21.95 10.86 -18.10
N ALA A 43 -21.77 10.78 -16.78
CA ALA A 43 -22.30 11.77 -15.85
C ALA A 43 -21.63 13.13 -16.04
N LYS A 44 -22.39 14.22 -15.83
CA LYS A 44 -21.84 15.58 -15.80
C LYS A 44 -21.50 15.96 -14.35
N ILE A 45 -20.32 16.55 -14.15
CA ILE A 45 -19.99 17.18 -12.87
C ILE A 45 -20.63 18.56 -12.83
N ASP A 46 -21.25 18.89 -11.71
CA ASP A 46 -21.71 20.26 -11.43
C ASP A 46 -20.51 21.12 -11.01
N PHE A 47 -20.06 22.01 -11.90
CA PHE A 47 -18.93 22.91 -11.65
C PHE A 47 -19.19 23.85 -10.47
N HIS A 48 -20.44 24.23 -10.22
CA HIS A 48 -20.74 25.11 -9.08
C HIS A 48 -20.51 24.39 -7.74
N LEU A 49 -20.84 23.10 -7.67
CA LEU A 49 -20.55 22.28 -6.48
C LEU A 49 -19.05 22.08 -6.27
N LEU A 50 -18.26 21.94 -7.35
CA LEU A 50 -16.80 21.88 -7.26
C LEU A 50 -16.20 23.16 -6.67
N GLU A 51 -16.75 24.32 -7.01
CA GLU A 51 -16.30 25.61 -6.49
C GLU A 51 -16.73 25.83 -5.03
N CYS A 52 -17.90 25.32 -4.64
CA CYS A 52 -18.48 25.56 -3.32
C CYS A 52 -18.02 24.55 -2.24
N ILE A 53 -17.64 23.33 -2.64
CA ILE A 53 -17.30 22.24 -1.72
C ILE A 53 -15.80 21.97 -1.77
N ASN A 54 -15.10 22.38 -0.71
CA ASN A 54 -13.69 22.02 -0.52
C ASN A 54 -13.58 20.63 0.12
N VAL A 55 -13.50 19.60 -0.71
CA VAL A 55 -13.36 18.19 -0.28
C VAL A 55 -12.08 17.99 0.54
N ASP A 56 -10.97 18.61 0.14
CA ASP A 56 -9.68 18.44 0.82
C ASP A 56 -9.75 18.92 2.26
N GLN A 57 -10.35 20.09 2.49
CA GLN A 57 -10.52 20.61 3.84
C GLN A 57 -11.40 19.69 4.69
N ILE A 58 -12.50 19.17 4.15
CA ILE A 58 -13.39 18.26 4.90
C ILE A 58 -12.64 16.97 5.25
N LEU A 59 -11.88 16.40 4.31
CA LEU A 59 -11.08 15.19 4.55
C LEU A 59 -9.97 15.42 5.57
N VAL A 60 -9.29 16.57 5.54
CA VAL A 60 -8.29 16.93 6.56
C VAL A 60 -8.92 16.98 7.96
N LEU A 61 -10.14 17.51 8.09
CA LEU A 61 -10.86 17.49 9.36
C LEU A 61 -11.26 16.08 9.79
N MET A 62 -11.75 15.26 8.86
CA MET A 62 -12.06 13.85 9.14
C MET A 62 -10.82 13.07 9.56
N HIS A 63 -9.67 13.33 8.93
CA HIS A 63 -8.40 12.73 9.28
C HIS A 63 -7.92 13.15 10.67
N GLY A 64 -8.01 14.44 11.01
CA GLY A 64 -7.73 14.92 12.37
C GLY A 64 -8.62 14.24 13.43
N MET A 65 -9.92 14.10 13.15
CA MET A 65 -10.84 13.36 14.03
C MET A 65 -10.48 11.88 14.18
N ALA A 66 -10.12 11.22 13.08
CA ALA A 66 -9.72 9.81 13.08
C ALA A 66 -8.42 9.60 13.88
N PHE A 67 -7.47 10.53 13.76
CA PHE A 67 -6.24 10.54 14.55
C PHE A 67 -6.53 10.74 16.03
N ASP A 68 -7.28 11.77 16.40
CA ASP A 68 -7.65 12.04 17.80
C ASP A 68 -8.42 10.86 18.42
N ALA A 69 -9.34 10.26 17.66
CA ALA A 69 -10.09 9.07 18.08
C ALA A 69 -9.17 7.87 18.31
N SER A 70 -8.11 7.69 17.51
CA SER A 70 -7.17 6.55 17.63
C SER A 70 -6.36 6.55 18.93
N LEU A 71 -6.27 7.70 19.63
CA LEU A 71 -5.58 7.81 20.91
C LEU A 71 -6.31 7.08 22.06
N ASN A 72 -7.55 6.67 21.85
CA ASN A 72 -8.36 5.96 22.83
C ASN A 72 -9.21 4.87 22.15
N VAL A 73 -9.15 3.64 22.65
CA VAL A 73 -9.80 2.48 22.00
C VAL A 73 -11.31 2.67 21.85
N GLU A 74 -12.01 3.14 22.88
CA GLU A 74 -13.46 3.35 22.83
C GLU A 74 -13.84 4.43 21.82
N SER A 75 -13.08 5.52 21.76
CA SER A 75 -13.29 6.62 20.82
C SER A 75 -13.01 6.19 19.39
N CYS A 76 -11.94 5.42 19.17
CA CYS A 76 -11.59 4.83 17.88
C CYS A 76 -12.71 3.91 17.40
N GLN A 77 -13.14 2.97 18.24
CA GLN A 77 -14.24 2.06 17.93
C GLN A 77 -15.51 2.83 17.59
N ALA A 78 -15.86 3.84 18.38
CA ALA A 78 -17.06 4.62 18.17
C ALA A 78 -16.98 5.47 16.88
N PHE A 79 -15.80 5.99 16.51
CA PHE A 79 -15.57 6.68 15.23
C PHE A 79 -15.81 5.73 14.05
N TRP A 80 -15.17 4.56 14.04
CA TRP A 80 -15.25 3.58 12.95
C TRP A 80 -16.59 2.86 12.87
N LYS A 81 -17.37 2.82 13.95
CA LYS A 81 -18.80 2.43 13.93
C LYS A 81 -19.70 3.43 13.22
N LYS A 82 -19.31 4.70 13.12
CA LYS A 82 -20.08 5.78 12.47
C LYS A 82 -19.63 6.04 11.04
N MET A 83 -18.42 5.65 10.70
CA MET A 83 -17.89 5.75 9.36
C MET A 83 -18.65 4.81 8.40
N GLU A 84 -18.82 5.22 7.15
CA GLU A 84 -19.56 4.46 6.15
C GLU A 84 -18.59 3.68 5.23
N PHE A 85 -18.87 2.40 5.00
CA PHE A 85 -17.99 1.53 4.21
C PHE A 85 -17.97 1.93 2.74
N GLU A 86 -19.14 2.19 2.17
CA GLU A 86 -19.31 2.60 0.78
C GLU A 86 -18.58 3.90 0.48
N PHE A 87 -18.66 4.87 1.40
CA PHE A 87 -17.89 6.12 1.32
C PHE A 87 -16.38 5.85 1.29
N THR A 88 -15.89 4.99 2.19
CA THR A 88 -14.47 4.64 2.27
C THR A 88 -13.98 4.02 0.95
N LEU A 89 -14.74 3.08 0.38
CA LEU A 89 -14.40 2.49 -0.92
C LEU A 89 -14.46 3.50 -2.07
N MET A 90 -15.47 4.38 -2.08
CA MET A 90 -15.64 5.45 -3.08
C MET A 90 -14.44 6.38 -3.09
N MET A 91 -13.97 6.79 -1.90
CA MET A 91 -12.87 7.71 -1.75
C MET A 91 -11.50 7.08 -2.07
N LEU A 92 -11.37 5.77 -1.92
CA LEU A 92 -10.17 5.04 -2.32
C LEU A 92 -10.11 4.76 -3.83
N ASN A 93 -11.14 5.08 -4.63
CA ASN A 93 -11.19 4.80 -6.06
C ASN A 93 -10.19 5.65 -6.86
N GLN A 94 -9.55 5.09 -7.90
CA GLN A 94 -8.62 5.82 -8.80
C GLN A 94 -9.22 7.06 -9.50
N SER A 95 -10.55 7.20 -9.53
CA SER A 95 -11.22 8.39 -10.06
C SER A 95 -11.16 9.59 -9.10
N GLN A 96 -10.70 9.39 -7.87
CA GLN A 96 -10.48 10.47 -6.91
C GLN A 96 -9.06 11.04 -7.05
N PRO A 97 -8.88 12.34 -6.74
CA PRO A 97 -7.56 12.96 -6.70
C PRO A 97 -6.64 12.23 -5.72
N LEU A 98 -5.39 12.06 -6.12
CA LEU A 98 -4.38 11.31 -5.35
C LEU A 98 -4.23 11.81 -3.89
N PRO A 99 -4.15 13.12 -3.60
CA PRO A 99 -4.06 13.59 -2.22
C PRO A 99 -5.25 13.14 -1.33
N GLN A 100 -6.45 13.05 -1.92
CA GLN A 100 -7.67 12.62 -1.22
C GLN A 100 -7.63 11.12 -0.91
N ILE A 101 -7.15 10.30 -1.86
CA ILE A 101 -6.93 8.86 -1.65
C ILE A 101 -5.94 8.64 -0.50
N VAL A 102 -4.82 9.37 -0.50
CA VAL A 102 -3.78 9.26 0.52
C VAL A 102 -4.31 9.64 1.91
N LEU A 103 -5.10 10.72 2.03
CA LEU A 103 -5.74 11.09 3.29
C LEU A 103 -6.65 9.98 3.83
N VAL A 104 -7.43 9.33 2.96
CA VAL A 104 -8.31 8.23 3.38
C VAL A 104 -7.53 6.97 3.73
N LEU A 105 -6.40 6.69 3.06
CA LEU A 105 -5.48 5.63 3.48
C LEU A 105 -4.90 5.89 4.88
N GLN A 106 -4.47 7.13 5.15
CA GLN A 106 -3.93 7.51 6.46
C GLN A 106 -4.99 7.41 7.56
N MET A 107 -6.23 7.83 7.27
CA MET A 107 -7.37 7.56 8.14
C MET A 107 -7.53 6.06 8.38
N LEU A 108 -7.60 5.24 7.34
CA LEU A 108 -7.75 3.80 7.48
C LEU A 108 -6.62 3.16 8.29
N GLY A 109 -5.40 3.71 8.22
CA GLY A 109 -4.28 3.31 9.07
C GLY A 109 -4.53 3.50 10.57
N SER A 110 -5.43 4.41 10.97
CA SER A 110 -5.82 4.61 12.37
C SER A 110 -6.96 3.68 12.84
N SER A 111 -7.50 2.85 11.95
CA SER A 111 -8.63 1.94 12.25
C SER A 111 -8.25 0.64 12.93
N VAL A 112 -6.96 0.36 13.10
CA VAL A 112 -6.47 -0.94 13.57
C VAL A 112 -6.76 -1.12 15.07
N MET A 113 -7.52 -2.16 15.39
CA MET A 113 -7.86 -2.57 16.76
C MET A 113 -7.51 -4.05 16.98
N ALA A 114 -7.63 -4.53 18.21
CA ALA A 114 -7.23 -5.90 18.56
C ALA A 114 -8.01 -6.99 17.80
N GLU A 115 -9.30 -6.76 17.53
CA GLU A 115 -10.24 -7.75 16.97
C GLU A 115 -10.96 -7.23 15.71
N SER A 116 -10.61 -6.04 15.22
CA SER A 116 -11.22 -5.47 14.03
C SER A 116 -10.31 -4.43 13.38
N PHE A 117 -10.52 -4.16 12.10
CA PHE A 117 -9.99 -2.98 11.43
C PHE A 117 -11.00 -2.46 10.40
N SER A 118 -10.75 -1.28 9.84
CA SER A 118 -11.70 -0.58 8.97
C SER A 118 -13.01 -0.24 9.71
N ILE A 119 -14.15 -0.29 9.02
CA ILE A 119 -15.48 -0.10 9.59
C ILE A 119 -15.76 -1.17 10.63
N VAL A 120 -16.36 -0.77 11.75
CA VAL A 120 -16.72 -1.67 12.86
C VAL A 120 -18.22 -1.95 12.84
N LEU A 121 -18.56 -3.24 12.77
CA LEU A 121 -19.93 -3.75 12.87
C LEU A 121 -20.09 -4.64 14.10
N ASP A 122 -21.31 -4.71 14.65
CA ASP A 122 -21.64 -5.65 15.74
C ASP A 122 -21.87 -7.09 15.24
N ASP A 123 -22.03 -7.28 13.92
CA ASP A 123 -22.27 -8.56 13.27
C ASP A 123 -20.94 -9.17 12.77
N PRO A 124 -20.46 -10.27 13.38
CA PRO A 124 -19.14 -10.84 13.06
C PRO A 124 -18.99 -11.35 11.63
N GLU A 125 -20.06 -11.90 11.03
CA GLU A 125 -20.01 -12.42 9.66
C GLU A 125 -19.87 -11.27 8.65
N LYS A 126 -20.61 -10.17 8.90
CA LYS A 126 -20.47 -8.96 8.09
C LYS A 126 -19.14 -8.26 8.32
N GLN A 127 -18.64 -8.23 9.55
CA GLN A 127 -17.32 -7.68 9.87
C GLN A 127 -16.23 -8.37 9.05
N SER A 128 -16.18 -9.70 9.09
CA SER A 128 -15.22 -10.51 8.33
C SER A 128 -15.31 -10.24 6.82
N THR A 129 -16.54 -10.09 6.30
CA THR A 129 -16.77 -9.76 4.88
C THR A 129 -16.20 -8.38 4.51
N LEU A 130 -16.45 -7.35 5.33
CA LEU A 130 -15.96 -5.99 5.08
C LEU A 130 -14.43 -5.89 5.21
N GLU A 131 -13.83 -6.63 6.13
CA GLU A 131 -12.38 -6.72 6.29
C GLU A 131 -11.73 -7.35 5.06
N GLY A 132 -12.32 -8.44 4.54
CA GLY A 132 -11.91 -9.04 3.27
C GLY A 132 -11.98 -8.04 2.12
N HIS A 133 -13.10 -7.34 1.96
CA HIS A 133 -13.25 -6.29 0.94
C HIS A 133 -12.26 -5.14 1.10
N THR A 134 -11.91 -4.77 2.34
CA THR A 134 -10.90 -3.75 2.63
C THR A 134 -9.53 -4.19 2.11
N ILE A 135 -9.12 -5.42 2.40
CA ILE A 135 -7.85 -5.98 1.89
C ILE A 135 -7.87 -6.09 0.37
N ASP A 136 -8.98 -6.52 -0.23
CA ASP A 136 -9.13 -6.57 -1.67
C ASP A 136 -8.95 -5.18 -2.31
N ARG A 137 -9.54 -4.13 -1.70
CA ARG A 137 -9.40 -2.75 -2.18
C ARG A 137 -7.96 -2.26 -2.04
N LEU A 138 -7.36 -2.38 -0.86
CA LEU A 138 -5.97 -1.96 -0.59
C LEU A 138 -4.98 -2.65 -1.55
N THR A 139 -5.09 -3.96 -1.69
CA THR A 139 -4.17 -4.71 -2.56
C THR A 139 -4.41 -4.46 -4.05
N THR A 140 -5.60 -3.98 -4.45
CA THR A 140 -5.87 -3.50 -5.80
C THR A 140 -5.20 -2.14 -6.05
N LEU A 141 -5.29 -1.24 -5.07
CA LEU A 141 -4.75 0.12 -5.14
C LEU A 141 -3.24 0.15 -5.42
N LEU A 142 -2.50 -0.88 -4.99
CA LEU A 142 -1.07 -1.08 -5.29
C LEU A 142 -0.74 -1.10 -6.79
N PHE A 143 -1.73 -1.32 -7.67
CA PHE A 143 -1.56 -1.41 -9.12
C PHE A 143 -2.36 -0.37 -9.90
N GLU A 144 -3.18 0.43 -9.22
CA GLU A 144 -3.96 1.47 -9.86
C GLU A 144 -3.13 2.72 -10.09
N ARG A 145 -3.59 3.55 -11.03
CA ARG A 145 -2.98 4.85 -11.33
C ARG A 145 -4.08 5.89 -11.26
N PRO A 146 -4.24 6.60 -10.13
CA PRO A 146 -5.20 7.69 -10.02
C PRO A 146 -5.01 8.72 -11.12
N GLU A 147 -6.10 9.29 -11.59
CA GLU A 147 -6.08 10.33 -12.63
C GLU A 147 -6.10 11.72 -11.98
N ALA A 148 -5.28 12.63 -12.51
CA ALA A 148 -5.30 14.01 -12.06
C ALA A 148 -6.63 14.69 -12.47
N PRO A 149 -7.15 15.63 -11.65
CA PRO A 149 -8.32 16.41 -12.01
C PRO A 149 -8.20 17.09 -13.38
N PRO A 150 -9.34 17.38 -14.04
CA PRO A 150 -9.32 18.09 -15.31
C PRO A 150 -8.61 19.45 -15.21
N GLY A 151 -7.58 19.65 -16.04
CA GLY A 151 -6.78 20.87 -16.06
C GLY A 151 -5.52 20.83 -15.20
N GLU A 152 -5.28 19.77 -14.45
CA GLU A 152 -4.04 19.53 -13.70
C GLU A 152 -3.07 18.63 -14.48
N SER A 153 -1.78 18.71 -14.14
CA SER A 153 -0.77 17.82 -14.70
C SER A 153 -0.98 16.39 -14.20
N PRO A 154 -0.72 15.36 -15.04
CA PRO A 154 -0.72 13.98 -14.58
C PRO A 154 0.23 13.77 -13.40
N TYR A 155 -0.12 12.85 -12.51
CA TYR A 155 0.74 12.48 -11.39
C TYR A 155 2.03 11.84 -11.87
N GLU A 156 3.12 12.26 -11.26
CA GLU A 156 4.47 11.76 -11.51
C GLU A 156 4.70 10.41 -10.82
N ASP A 157 5.70 9.67 -11.32
CA ASP A 157 6.02 8.32 -10.84
C ASP A 157 6.33 8.26 -9.33
N HIS A 158 6.90 9.31 -8.75
CA HIS A 158 7.22 9.41 -7.32
C HIS A 158 5.97 9.61 -6.44
N GLU A 159 4.95 10.28 -6.96
CA GLU A 159 3.66 10.45 -6.29
C GLU A 159 2.92 9.10 -6.25
N LEU A 160 2.97 8.35 -7.36
CA LEU A 160 2.42 7.00 -7.42
C LEU A 160 3.17 6.02 -6.51
N ALA A 161 4.50 6.13 -6.41
CA ALA A 161 5.27 5.32 -5.47
C ALA A 161 4.92 5.64 -4.00
N THR A 162 4.68 6.91 -3.69
CA THR A 162 4.18 7.33 -2.36
C THR A 162 2.82 6.69 -2.04
N LEU A 163 1.89 6.64 -2.99
CA LEU A 163 0.61 5.94 -2.82
C LEU A 163 0.82 4.45 -2.45
N GLN A 164 1.70 3.77 -3.17
CA GLN A 164 2.01 2.36 -2.94
C GLN A 164 2.61 2.14 -1.54
N ILE A 165 3.53 3.02 -1.12
CA ILE A 165 4.12 2.99 0.22
C ILE A 165 3.06 3.19 1.29
N GLU A 166 2.21 4.20 1.16
CA GLU A 166 1.13 4.46 2.14
C GLU A 166 0.16 3.28 2.23
N THR A 167 -0.17 2.66 1.08
CA THR A 167 -1.00 1.44 1.05
C THR A 167 -0.33 0.27 1.79
N ILE A 168 0.97 0.04 1.57
CA ILE A 168 1.73 -1.00 2.27
C ILE A 168 1.90 -0.67 3.76
N ARG A 169 2.00 0.61 4.14
CA ARG A 169 2.02 1.03 5.55
C ARG A 169 0.72 0.68 6.26
N VAL A 170 -0.43 0.88 5.62
CA VAL A 170 -1.72 0.44 6.17
C VAL A 170 -1.73 -1.08 6.36
N LEU A 171 -1.32 -1.86 5.35
CA LEU A 171 -1.28 -3.32 5.43
C LEU A 171 -0.32 -3.82 6.53
N ASN A 172 0.85 -3.20 6.67
CA ASN A 172 1.77 -3.46 7.78
C ASN A 172 1.15 -3.09 9.13
N GLY A 173 0.42 -1.98 9.20
CA GLY A 173 -0.37 -1.59 10.38
C GLY A 173 -1.36 -2.67 10.79
N LEU A 174 -2.12 -3.24 9.84
CA LEU A 174 -3.03 -4.36 10.13
C LEU A 174 -2.27 -5.56 10.72
N ALA A 175 -1.12 -5.89 10.13
CA ALA A 175 -0.28 -7.01 10.52
C ALA A 175 0.42 -6.84 11.90
N THR A 176 0.32 -5.67 12.54
CA THR A 176 0.76 -5.49 13.93
C THR A 176 -0.15 -6.22 14.93
N THR A 177 -1.37 -6.56 14.53
CA THR A 177 -2.33 -7.29 15.35
C THR A 177 -2.43 -8.74 14.93
N LYS A 178 -2.79 -9.60 15.88
CA LYS A 178 -3.05 -11.02 15.58
C LYS A 178 -4.21 -11.16 14.58
N HIS A 179 -5.34 -10.51 14.86
CA HIS A 179 -6.52 -10.53 13.99
C HIS A 179 -6.19 -10.08 12.56
N GLY A 180 -5.60 -8.89 12.38
CA GLY A 180 -5.25 -8.38 11.06
C GLY A 180 -4.27 -9.28 10.30
N SER A 181 -3.30 -9.89 11.00
CA SER A 181 -2.39 -10.86 10.39
C SER A 181 -3.09 -12.14 9.94
N GLU A 182 -4.00 -12.69 10.76
CA GLU A 182 -4.79 -13.87 10.41
C GLU A 182 -5.66 -13.62 9.19
N VAL A 183 -6.37 -12.47 9.15
CA VAL A 183 -7.19 -12.10 8.00
C VAL A 183 -6.33 -11.94 6.74
N LEU A 184 -5.17 -11.26 6.83
CA LEU A 184 -4.23 -11.13 5.69
C LEU A 184 -3.69 -12.47 5.19
N ALA A 185 -3.29 -13.37 6.11
CA ALA A 185 -2.79 -14.69 5.79
C ALA A 185 -3.84 -15.56 5.09
N GLN A 186 -5.09 -15.51 5.56
CA GLN A 186 -6.21 -16.27 5.01
C GLN A 186 -6.77 -15.65 3.73
N HIS A 187 -6.59 -14.35 3.50
CA HIS A 187 -7.09 -13.66 2.32
C HIS A 187 -6.58 -14.25 1.00
N ARG A 188 -7.49 -14.58 0.09
CA ARG A 188 -7.20 -15.37 -1.13
C ARG A 188 -6.12 -14.74 -2.01
N THR A 189 -6.15 -13.42 -2.18
CA THR A 189 -5.34 -12.72 -3.19
C THR A 189 -4.20 -11.89 -2.61
N ALA A 190 -4.14 -11.71 -1.28
CA ALA A 190 -3.26 -10.73 -0.65
C ALA A 190 -1.78 -11.05 -0.88
N ILE A 191 -1.34 -12.24 -0.44
CA ILE A 191 0.06 -12.69 -0.59
C ILE A 191 0.48 -12.71 -2.07
N GLY A 192 -0.36 -13.25 -2.95
CA GLY A 192 -0.05 -13.25 -4.39
C GLY A 192 0.15 -11.85 -4.96
N ARG A 193 -0.70 -10.87 -4.57
CA ARG A 193 -0.56 -9.47 -4.97
C ARG A 193 0.66 -8.79 -4.37
N LEU A 194 1.02 -9.07 -3.10
CA LEU A 194 2.26 -8.57 -2.50
C LEU A 194 3.50 -9.10 -3.25
N VAL A 195 3.51 -10.37 -3.63
CA VAL A 195 4.57 -10.97 -4.45
C VAL A 195 4.65 -10.35 -5.83
N ARG A 196 3.48 -10.08 -6.45
CA ARG A 196 3.44 -9.36 -7.73
C ARG A 196 4.03 -7.96 -7.59
N LEU A 197 3.69 -7.24 -6.53
CA LEU A 197 4.23 -5.90 -6.26
C LEU A 197 5.75 -5.98 -6.09
N LEU A 198 6.23 -6.87 -5.22
CA LEU A 198 7.65 -7.09 -4.97
C LEU A 198 8.42 -7.32 -6.28
N HIS A 199 7.88 -8.16 -7.16
CA HIS A 199 8.49 -8.42 -8.45
C HIS A 199 8.55 -7.23 -9.38
N VAL A 200 7.46 -6.45 -9.46
CA VAL A 200 7.44 -5.23 -10.26
C VAL A 200 8.44 -4.22 -9.69
N SER A 201 8.48 -4.02 -8.38
CA SER A 201 9.36 -3.06 -7.72
C SER A 201 10.84 -3.43 -7.85
N VAL A 202 11.21 -4.70 -7.61
CA VAL A 202 12.58 -5.18 -7.81
C VAL A 202 13.02 -5.04 -9.26
N THR A 203 12.13 -5.32 -10.22
CA THR A 203 12.46 -5.13 -11.65
C THR A 203 12.64 -3.65 -11.96
N LYS A 204 11.71 -2.79 -11.49
CA LYS A 204 11.76 -1.34 -11.68
C LYS A 204 13.05 -0.74 -11.11
N LEU A 205 13.54 -1.25 -9.98
CA LEU A 205 14.75 -0.74 -9.32
C LEU A 205 15.98 -0.70 -10.26
N TYR A 206 16.14 -1.69 -11.14
CA TYR A 206 17.25 -1.75 -12.11
C TYR A 206 17.04 -0.86 -13.34
N ASP A 207 15.82 -0.37 -13.57
CA ASP A 207 15.51 0.59 -14.64
C ASP A 207 15.62 2.05 -14.16
N LEU A 208 15.72 2.26 -12.84
CA LEU A 208 15.79 3.59 -12.25
C LEU A 208 17.24 4.08 -12.13
N PRO A 209 17.48 5.38 -12.37
CA PRO A 209 18.78 5.96 -12.07
C PRO A 209 19.01 5.89 -10.56
N PRO A 210 20.15 5.30 -10.10
CA PRO A 210 20.49 5.26 -8.69
C PRO A 210 20.54 6.65 -8.08
N THR A 211 20.09 6.78 -6.84
CA THR A 211 20.23 8.02 -6.10
C THR A 211 21.71 8.36 -5.94
N LYS A 212 22.12 9.48 -6.54
CA LYS A 212 23.43 10.05 -6.30
C LYS A 212 23.32 10.90 -5.03
N HIS A 213 23.81 10.40 -3.90
CA HIS A 213 24.00 11.23 -2.71
C HIS A 213 25.15 12.22 -2.96
N GLY A 214 24.90 13.24 -3.78
CA GLY A 214 25.80 14.36 -4.00
C GLY A 214 25.39 15.53 -3.10
N VAL A 215 26.33 16.05 -2.32
CA VAL A 215 26.16 17.19 -1.38
C VAL A 215 25.57 18.45 -2.04
N LEU A 216 25.60 18.55 -3.37
CA LEU A 216 25.12 19.70 -4.13
C LEU A 216 23.64 19.59 -4.57
N ASP A 217 23.03 18.40 -4.55
CA ASP A 217 21.66 18.17 -5.06
C ASP A 217 20.59 18.28 -3.96
N GLU A 218 20.98 18.12 -2.69
CA GLU A 218 20.07 18.26 -1.54
C GLU A 218 19.67 19.70 -1.24
N ALA A 219 20.48 20.69 -1.64
CA ALA A 219 20.12 22.10 -1.48
C ALA A 219 19.07 22.59 -2.49
N ALA A 220 18.91 21.87 -3.62
CA ALA A 220 17.95 22.20 -4.67
C ALA A 220 16.59 21.51 -4.48
N LYS A 221 16.56 20.40 -3.72
CA LYS A 221 15.37 19.60 -3.45
C LYS A 221 14.85 19.95 -2.06
N GLY A 222 13.62 20.44 -1.97
CA GLY A 222 13.02 20.89 -0.71
C GLY A 222 13.02 19.79 0.37
N PRO A 223 12.87 20.15 1.65
CA PRO A 223 12.82 19.18 2.74
C PRO A 223 11.67 18.19 2.51
N GLY A 224 12.00 16.89 2.49
CA GLY A 224 11.04 15.79 2.29
C GLY A 224 10.92 15.23 0.87
N PHE A 225 11.73 15.69 -0.09
CA PHE A 225 11.78 15.07 -1.42
C PHE A 225 12.56 13.74 -1.38
N SER A 226 11.88 12.63 -1.63
CA SER A 226 12.51 11.33 -1.90
C SER A 226 12.51 11.06 -3.40
N THR A 227 13.64 10.59 -3.90
CA THR A 227 13.75 10.12 -5.28
C THR A 227 12.87 8.89 -5.52
N ILE A 228 12.49 8.66 -6.78
CA ILE A 228 11.76 7.44 -7.14
C ILE A 228 12.53 6.16 -6.81
N HIS A 229 13.87 6.21 -6.84
CA HIS A 229 14.75 5.11 -6.47
C HIS A 229 14.63 4.80 -4.96
N GLU A 230 14.77 5.80 -4.09
CA GLU A 230 14.59 5.66 -2.63
C GLU A 230 13.19 5.17 -2.25
N LEU A 231 12.16 5.69 -2.91
CA LEU A 231 10.77 5.25 -2.70
C LEU A 231 10.59 3.78 -3.14
N THR A 232 11.19 3.39 -4.26
CA THR A 232 11.11 2.00 -4.75
C THR A 232 11.85 1.04 -3.81
N SER A 233 13.04 1.38 -3.32
CA SER A 233 13.77 0.60 -2.31
C SER A 233 12.97 0.48 -1.01
N SER A 234 12.40 1.59 -0.53
CA SER A 234 11.53 1.60 0.67
C SER A 234 10.31 0.69 0.50
N LEU A 235 9.68 0.72 -0.67
CA LEU A 235 8.54 -0.13 -0.99
C LEU A 235 8.91 -1.62 -0.99
N ILE A 236 10.10 -1.97 -1.51
CA ILE A 236 10.63 -3.34 -1.47
C ILE A 236 10.83 -3.76 -0.01
N ASN A 237 11.54 -2.98 0.81
CA ASN A 237 11.81 -3.30 2.20
C ASN A 237 10.53 -3.56 3.00
N LEU A 238 9.54 -2.65 2.89
CA LEU A 238 8.26 -2.79 3.56
C LEU A 238 7.45 -4.01 3.09
N THR A 239 7.52 -4.34 1.79
CA THR A 239 6.78 -5.47 1.22
C THR A 239 7.40 -6.80 1.65
N VAL A 240 8.73 -6.91 1.66
CA VAL A 240 9.44 -8.13 2.09
C VAL A 240 9.18 -8.40 3.57
N ARG A 241 9.28 -7.37 4.42
CA ARG A 241 8.99 -7.51 5.87
C ARG A 241 7.57 -8.01 6.13
N LEU A 242 6.59 -7.50 5.38
CA LEU A 242 5.21 -7.96 5.49
C LEU A 242 5.06 -9.43 5.07
N ILE A 243 5.64 -9.81 3.92
CA ILE A 243 5.58 -11.21 3.44
C ILE A 243 6.26 -12.14 4.43
N TYR A 244 7.45 -11.78 4.92
CA TYR A 244 8.20 -12.54 5.92
C TYR A 244 7.38 -12.74 7.19
N HIS A 245 6.84 -11.66 7.77
CA HIS A 245 6.00 -11.74 8.97
C HIS A 245 4.83 -12.71 8.80
N LEU A 246 4.13 -12.67 7.66
CA LEU A 246 3.01 -13.57 7.39
C LEU A 246 3.46 -15.02 7.24
N LEU A 247 4.53 -15.29 6.48
CA LEU A 247 4.99 -16.65 6.24
C LEU A 247 5.60 -17.30 7.49
N THR A 248 6.37 -16.54 8.28
CA THR A 248 7.03 -17.06 9.49
C THR A 248 6.03 -17.33 10.61
N ASN A 249 5.03 -16.46 10.80
CA ASN A 249 4.10 -16.60 11.92
C ASN A 249 2.82 -17.39 11.59
N TYR A 250 2.46 -17.50 10.30
CA TYR A 250 1.20 -18.13 9.87
C TYR A 250 1.40 -19.19 8.77
N GLY A 251 2.64 -19.63 8.53
CA GLY A 251 3.00 -20.59 7.48
C GLY A 251 2.15 -21.87 7.49
N ASP A 252 1.84 -22.40 8.68
CA ASP A 252 1.00 -23.61 8.83
C ASP A 252 -0.43 -23.45 8.28
N THR A 253 -0.92 -22.21 8.21
CA THR A 253 -2.25 -21.88 7.68
C THR A 253 -2.22 -21.43 6.22
N ILE A 254 -1.03 -21.09 5.70
CA ILE A 254 -0.85 -20.53 4.37
C ILE A 254 -0.50 -21.64 3.38
N ASN A 255 -1.44 -21.99 2.50
CA ASN A 255 -1.10 -22.73 1.30
C ASN A 255 -0.46 -21.79 0.27
N LEU A 256 0.86 -21.60 0.38
CA LEU A 256 1.60 -20.64 -0.45
C LEU A 256 1.43 -20.91 -1.95
N ARG A 257 1.43 -22.18 -2.36
CA ARG A 257 1.22 -22.56 -3.77
C ARG A 257 -0.09 -22.02 -4.30
N GLU A 258 -1.19 -22.21 -3.56
CA GLU A 258 -2.51 -21.69 -3.94
C GLU A 258 -2.54 -20.17 -4.00
N LYS A 259 -1.93 -19.49 -3.01
CA LYS A 259 -1.84 -18.02 -2.98
C LYS A 259 -1.09 -17.46 -4.19
N LEU A 260 -0.03 -18.13 -4.63
CA LEU A 260 0.78 -17.73 -5.78
C LEU A 260 0.10 -18.03 -7.12
N MET A 261 -0.72 -19.08 -7.22
CA MET A 261 -1.46 -19.41 -8.45
C MET A 261 -2.51 -18.35 -8.83
N VAL A 262 -2.91 -17.48 -7.90
CA VAL A 262 -3.84 -16.38 -8.18
C VAL A 262 -3.25 -15.35 -9.16
N ILE A 263 -1.92 -15.25 -9.24
CA ILE A 263 -1.24 -14.34 -10.17
C ILE A 263 -0.57 -15.13 -11.30
N PRO A 264 -0.70 -14.71 -12.57
CA PRO A 264 0.02 -15.33 -13.68
C PRO A 264 1.54 -15.36 -13.43
N GLY A 265 2.10 -16.56 -13.43
CA GLY A 265 3.52 -16.78 -13.13
C GLY A 265 3.93 -16.46 -11.70
N GLY A 266 2.99 -16.46 -10.73
CA GLY A 266 3.24 -16.03 -9.35
C GLY A 266 4.39 -16.77 -8.67
N HIS A 267 4.51 -18.09 -8.87
CA HIS A 267 5.63 -18.86 -8.33
C HIS A 267 6.99 -18.45 -8.91
N HIS A 268 7.06 -18.24 -10.23
CA HIS A 268 8.29 -17.74 -10.86
C HIS A 268 8.63 -16.32 -10.38
N LYS A 269 7.63 -15.42 -10.27
CA LYS A 269 7.82 -14.06 -9.75
C LYS A 269 8.34 -14.07 -8.32
N PHE A 270 7.77 -14.94 -7.49
CA PHE A 270 8.19 -15.16 -6.10
C PHE A 270 9.67 -15.55 -6.03
N LEU A 271 10.07 -16.63 -6.70
CA LEU A 271 11.44 -17.13 -6.68
C LEU A 271 12.42 -16.09 -7.22
N VAL A 272 12.18 -15.55 -8.42
CA VAL A 272 13.11 -14.58 -9.02
C VAL A 272 13.34 -13.35 -8.15
N SER A 273 12.27 -12.83 -7.52
CA SER A 273 12.37 -11.63 -6.70
C SER A 273 13.09 -11.89 -5.40
N LEU A 274 12.77 -12.98 -4.69
CA LEU A 274 13.46 -13.31 -3.45
C LEU A 274 14.91 -13.70 -3.69
N THR A 275 15.21 -14.44 -4.76
CA THR A 275 16.60 -14.78 -5.12
C THR A 275 17.42 -13.52 -5.37
N ARG A 276 16.91 -12.53 -6.11
CA ARG A 276 17.65 -11.27 -6.31
C ARG A 276 17.94 -10.54 -5.00
N LEU A 277 16.99 -10.58 -4.06
CA LEU A 277 17.14 -9.92 -2.77
C LEU A 277 18.08 -10.68 -1.83
N ALA A 278 17.91 -11.99 -1.69
CA ALA A 278 18.73 -12.82 -0.80
C ALA A 278 20.23 -12.79 -1.16
N PHE A 279 20.56 -12.55 -2.43
CA PHE A 279 21.93 -12.47 -2.93
C PHE A 279 22.36 -11.04 -3.34
N SER A 280 21.59 -10.01 -2.94
CA SER A 280 21.92 -8.61 -3.23
C SER A 280 23.11 -8.16 -2.40
N GLU A 281 24.10 -7.53 -3.05
CA GLU A 281 25.24 -6.89 -2.39
C GLU A 281 24.99 -5.40 -2.09
N GLN A 282 23.77 -4.90 -2.35
CA GLN A 282 23.35 -3.50 -2.10
C GLN A 282 24.14 -2.46 -2.91
N MET A 283 24.68 -2.88 -4.06
CA MET A 283 25.53 -2.04 -4.88
C MET A 283 24.72 -1.24 -5.90
N VAL A 284 25.03 0.06 -6.03
CA VAL A 284 24.55 0.97 -7.07
C VAL A 284 23.02 1.01 -7.20
N TYR A 285 22.41 0.08 -7.94
CA TYR A 285 20.97 -0.03 -8.13
C TYR A 285 20.27 -0.54 -6.87
N GLU A 286 20.93 -1.37 -6.08
CA GLU A 286 20.37 -1.97 -4.87
C GLU A 286 20.64 -1.13 -3.60
N ALA A 287 21.20 0.08 -3.78
CA ALA A 287 21.41 1.01 -2.68
C ALA A 287 20.06 1.38 -2.02
N GLY A 288 20.01 1.29 -0.69
CA GLY A 288 18.79 1.55 0.09
C GLY A 288 17.91 0.33 0.35
N LEU A 289 18.31 -0.86 -0.10
CA LEU A 289 17.75 -2.11 0.42
C LEU A 289 18.30 -2.38 1.82
N ASP A 290 17.41 -2.68 2.78
CA ASP A 290 17.78 -2.86 4.19
C ASP A 290 18.30 -4.29 4.42
N ASN A 291 19.34 -4.45 5.25
CA ASN A 291 19.87 -5.78 5.62
C ASN A 291 18.78 -6.70 6.17
N GLU A 292 17.90 -6.19 7.03
CA GLU A 292 16.82 -7.01 7.61
C GLU A 292 15.82 -7.49 6.54
N ALA A 293 15.65 -6.72 5.46
CA ALA A 293 14.81 -7.16 4.35
C ALA A 293 15.51 -8.21 3.49
N LEU A 294 16.83 -8.12 3.30
CA LEU A 294 17.60 -9.12 2.56
C LEU A 294 17.69 -10.44 3.35
N ASP A 295 17.98 -10.36 4.65
CA ASP A 295 18.01 -11.52 5.56
C ASP A 295 16.64 -12.21 5.59
N ALA A 296 15.56 -11.44 5.70
CA ALA A 296 14.20 -11.97 5.61
C ALA A 296 13.94 -12.68 4.26
N ALA A 297 14.43 -12.13 3.14
CA ALA A 297 14.30 -12.78 1.84
C ALA A 297 15.08 -14.11 1.77
N HIS A 298 16.27 -14.16 2.38
CA HIS A 298 17.09 -15.36 2.48
C HIS A 298 16.39 -16.45 3.31
N GLU A 299 15.89 -16.10 4.50
CA GLU A 299 15.17 -17.04 5.37
C GLU A 299 13.89 -17.59 4.72
N ILE A 300 13.17 -16.77 3.95
CA ILE A 300 12.00 -17.24 3.18
C ILE A 300 12.42 -18.31 2.17
N LEU A 301 13.53 -18.12 1.45
CA LEU A 301 14.00 -19.08 0.46
C LEU A 301 14.44 -20.38 1.14
N ASP A 302 15.22 -20.29 2.22
CA ASP A 302 15.69 -21.46 2.97
C ASP A 302 14.53 -22.30 3.53
N GLY A 303 13.43 -21.66 3.93
CA GLY A 303 12.24 -22.35 4.43
C GLY A 303 11.38 -23.01 3.36
N ILE A 304 11.52 -22.63 2.08
CA ILE A 304 10.62 -23.06 0.99
C ILE A 304 11.29 -24.00 0.01
N LEU A 305 12.57 -23.81 -0.27
CA LEU A 305 13.30 -24.60 -1.25
C LEU A 305 13.72 -25.95 -0.67
N SER A 306 13.64 -27.01 -1.47
CA SER A 306 14.38 -28.23 -1.14
C SER A 306 15.90 -27.99 -1.24
N PRO A 307 16.75 -28.82 -0.61
CA PRO A 307 18.20 -28.69 -0.75
C PRO A 307 18.65 -28.66 -2.22
N GLU A 308 18.06 -29.49 -3.08
CA GLU A 308 18.38 -29.56 -4.50
C GLU A 308 17.92 -28.31 -5.27
N GLU A 309 16.76 -27.74 -4.92
CA GLU A 309 16.28 -26.49 -5.49
C GLU A 309 17.13 -25.29 -5.04
N GLY A 310 17.58 -25.28 -3.78
CA GLY A 310 18.50 -24.29 -3.24
C GLY A 310 19.84 -24.28 -3.99
N GLU A 311 20.44 -25.45 -4.20
CA GLU A 311 21.68 -25.59 -4.99
C GLU A 311 21.49 -25.09 -6.43
N ALA A 312 20.37 -25.41 -7.07
CA ALA A 312 20.07 -24.94 -8.43
C ALA A 312 19.94 -23.42 -8.52
N VAL A 313 19.35 -22.78 -7.49
CA VAL A 313 19.24 -21.31 -7.40
C VAL A 313 20.61 -20.67 -7.25
N VAL A 314 21.46 -21.17 -6.34
CA VAL A 314 22.83 -20.68 -6.16
C VAL A 314 23.63 -20.83 -7.45
N GLN A 315 23.55 -22.00 -8.10
CA GLN A 315 24.25 -22.26 -9.36
C GLN A 315 23.78 -21.31 -10.47
N ALA A 316 22.49 -20.99 -10.54
CA ALA A 316 21.96 -20.06 -11.55
C ALA A 316 22.46 -18.62 -11.37
N ILE A 317 22.78 -18.20 -10.14
CA ILE A 317 23.35 -16.88 -9.83
C ILE A 317 24.85 -16.86 -10.11
N GLU A 318 25.56 -17.91 -9.70
CA GLU A 318 27.01 -18.04 -9.89
C GLU A 318 27.39 -18.25 -11.36
N THR A 319 26.49 -18.82 -12.17
CA THR A 319 26.74 -19.00 -13.61
C THR A 319 26.80 -17.63 -14.28
N PRO A 320 27.99 -17.13 -14.68
CA PRO A 320 28.07 -15.88 -15.41
C PRO A 320 27.27 -16.07 -16.69
N ARG A 321 26.46 -15.08 -17.09
CA ARG A 321 25.86 -15.07 -18.42
C ARG A 321 26.98 -15.14 -19.46
N GLY A 322 27.31 -16.36 -19.88
CA GLY A 322 28.32 -16.65 -20.86
C GLY A 322 27.88 -16.07 -22.19
N THR A 323 28.58 -15.02 -22.61
CA THR A 323 28.71 -14.67 -24.02
C THR A 323 29.34 -15.85 -24.75
N THR A 324 28.53 -16.72 -25.34
CA THR A 324 28.96 -17.63 -26.40
C THR A 324 27.85 -17.75 -27.45
N GLY A 325 27.64 -16.65 -28.15
CA GLY A 325 27.28 -16.71 -29.56
C GLY A 325 28.46 -17.30 -30.32
N THR A 326 28.65 -18.61 -30.24
CA THR A 326 29.56 -19.35 -31.12
C THR A 326 28.98 -19.26 -32.52
N ARG A 327 29.39 -18.22 -33.26
CA ARG A 327 29.34 -18.23 -34.72
C ARG A 327 30.25 -19.37 -35.16
N VAL A 328 29.65 -20.54 -35.34
CA VAL A 328 30.29 -21.65 -36.05
C VAL A 328 30.50 -21.19 -37.48
N SER A 329 31.76 -20.90 -37.78
CA SER A 329 32.30 -20.83 -39.13
C SER A 329 31.90 -22.10 -39.88
N THR A 330 31.05 -21.97 -40.89
CA THR A 330 30.95 -22.96 -41.97
C THR A 330 31.68 -22.40 -43.16
N PHE A 331 32.85 -22.97 -43.43
CA PHE A 331 33.51 -22.88 -44.73
C PHE A 331 32.81 -23.85 -45.68
N GLY A 332 32.54 -23.36 -46.90
CA GLY A 332 31.99 -24.07 -48.05
C GLY A 332 31.80 -23.10 -49.19
#